data_AF-A0A1Y3SLM8-F1
#
_entry.id   AF-A0A1Y3SLM8-F1
#
_cell.length_a   1.000
_cell.length_b   1.000
_cell.length_c   1.000
_cell.angle_alpha   90.00
_cell.angle_beta   90.00
_cell.angle_gamma   90.00
#
_symmetry.space_group_name_H-M   'P 1'
#
loop_
_entity.id
_entity.type
_entity.pdbx_description
1 polymer ?
#
loop_
_entity_poly.entity_id
_entity_poly.type
_entity_poly.pdbx_seq_one_letter_code
_entity_poly.pdbx_strand_id
1 'polypeptide(L)'
;MSEAYLTEAEYQEHCWAYGAISLEISKRFDPNPWIFKACFRPNPHENRFVVVFRDFEGEKELTVTYTLVDGSESYTFQQKPTPL
;
A
#
# COMPACT_ATOMS: atom_id res chain seq x y z
N MET A 1 -16.53 -9.33 3.23
CA MET A 1 -16.03 -9.21 1.84
C MET A 1 -14.72 -8.46 1.91
N SER A 2 -13.69 -8.90 1.18
CA SER A 2 -12.45 -8.15 1.03
C SER A 2 -12.71 -6.93 0.15
N GLU A 3 -12.40 -5.73 0.65
CA GLU A 3 -12.44 -4.51 -0.16
C GLU A 3 -11.22 -4.48 -1.07
N ALA A 4 -11.43 -4.29 -2.37
CA ALA A 4 -10.37 -4.20 -3.37
C ALA A 4 -10.61 -2.99 -4.27
N TYR A 5 -9.54 -2.23 -4.50
CA TYR A 5 -9.45 -1.06 -5.34
C TYR A 5 -8.56 -1.43 -6.52
N LEU A 6 -9.13 -1.45 -7.73
CA LEU A 6 -8.44 -1.91 -8.93
C LEU A 6 -7.97 -0.75 -9.80
N THR A 7 -8.43 0.47 -9.50
CA THR A 7 -7.97 1.70 -10.11
C THR A 7 -7.33 2.61 -9.07
N GLU A 8 -6.40 3.46 -9.53
CA GLU A 8 -5.77 4.44 -8.64
C GLU A 8 -6.80 5.45 -8.10
N ALA A 9 -7.83 5.78 -8.89
CA ALA A 9 -8.90 6.68 -8.46
C ALA A 9 -9.70 6.10 -7.28
N GLU A 10 -10.15 4.84 -7.37
CA GLU A 10 -10.82 4.16 -6.25
C GLU A 10 -9.91 4.08 -5.02
N TYR A 11 -8.62 3.82 -5.24
CA TYR A 11 -7.64 3.75 -4.17
C TYR A 11 -7.46 5.10 -3.47
N GLN A 12 -7.37 6.19 -4.22
CA GLN A 12 -7.29 7.56 -3.70
C GLN A 12 -8.55 7.98 -2.95
N GLU A 13 -9.73 7.60 -3.45
CA GLU A 13 -11.01 8.00 -2.87
C GLU A 13 -11.36 7.21 -1.61
N HIS A 14 -11.04 5.92 -1.56
CA HIS A 14 -11.55 5.01 -0.52
C HIS A 14 -10.47 4.51 0.45
N CYS A 15 -9.19 4.57 0.11
CA CYS A 15 -8.14 4.24 1.07
C CYS A 15 -7.73 5.49 1.86
N TRP A 16 -8.21 5.58 3.09
CA TRP A 16 -7.87 6.66 4.02
C TRP A 16 -6.34 6.75 4.30
N ALA A 17 -5.60 5.66 4.15
CA ALA A 17 -4.14 5.62 4.29
C ALA A 17 -3.37 6.00 3.01
N TYR A 18 -4.06 6.32 1.90
CA TYR A 18 -3.45 6.57 0.58
C TYR A 18 -2.26 7.52 0.65
N GLY A 19 -2.42 8.68 1.28
CA GLY A 19 -1.37 9.71 1.33
C GLY A 19 -0.08 9.22 2.00
N ALA A 20 -0.20 8.52 3.13
CA ALA A 20 0.94 7.95 3.84
C ALA A 20 1.63 6.85 3.02
N ILE A 21 0.84 5.99 2.38
CA ILE A 21 1.36 4.88 1.57
C ILE A 21 2.05 5.39 0.31
N SER A 22 1.40 6.28 -0.44
CA SER A 22 1.96 6.89 -1.65
C SER A 22 3.27 7.60 -1.36
N LEU A 23 3.37 8.33 -0.24
CA LEU A 23 4.60 9.00 0.15
C LEU A 23 5.72 8.00 0.46
N GLU A 24 5.40 6.89 1.14
CA GLU A 24 6.37 5.87 1.48
C GLU A 24 6.88 5.13 0.24
N ILE A 25 5.99 4.76 -0.69
CA ILE A 25 6.39 4.14 -1.96
C ILE A 25 7.29 5.11 -2.74
N SER A 26 6.88 6.37 -2.89
CA SER A 26 7.71 7.36 -3.58
C SER A 26 9.09 7.52 -2.92
N LYS A 27 9.20 7.55 -1.58
CA LYS A 27 10.51 7.64 -0.89
C LYS A 27 11.39 6.42 -1.08
N ARG A 28 10.82 5.22 -1.10
CA ARG A 28 11.57 3.96 -1.21
C ARG A 28 12.08 3.69 -2.61
N PHE A 29 11.31 4.10 -3.61
CA PHE A 29 11.57 3.73 -4.99
C PHE A 29 12.01 4.91 -5.86
N ASP A 30 12.03 6.17 -5.37
CA ASP A 30 12.66 7.29 -6.09
C ASP A 30 14.14 7.00 -6.42
N PRO A 31 14.61 7.27 -7.65
CA PRO A 31 13.94 7.95 -8.77
C PRO A 31 13.09 7.06 -9.69
N ASN A 32 12.85 5.79 -9.35
CA ASN A 32 12.02 4.90 -10.16
C ASN A 32 10.53 5.26 -9.99
N PRO A 33 9.86 5.75 -11.05
CA PRO A 33 8.43 5.96 -11.04
C PRO A 33 7.72 4.61 -10.84
N TRP A 34 6.76 4.59 -9.94
CA TRP A 34 5.91 3.43 -9.69
C TRP A 34 4.54 3.65 -10.33
N ILE A 35 3.91 2.55 -10.76
CA ILE A 35 2.58 2.55 -11.36
C ILE A 35 1.68 1.67 -10.49
N PHE A 36 0.62 2.27 -9.95
CA PHE A 36 -0.39 1.57 -9.19
C PHE A 36 -1.01 0.42 -10.00
N LYS A 37 -1.25 -0.72 -9.35
CA LYS A 37 -1.92 -1.89 -9.96
C LYS A 37 -3.19 -2.28 -9.21
N ALA A 38 -3.10 -2.41 -7.91
CA ALA A 38 -4.25 -2.72 -7.05
C ALA A 38 -3.94 -2.40 -5.60
N CYS A 39 -4.97 -2.19 -4.80
CA CYS A 39 -4.90 -2.22 -3.36
C CYS A 39 -6.07 -3.05 -2.84
N PHE A 40 -5.83 -3.90 -1.85
CA PHE A 40 -6.92 -4.65 -1.23
C PHE A 40 -6.69 -4.83 0.26
N ARG A 41 -7.79 -5.09 0.97
CA ARG A 41 -7.82 -5.37 2.40
C ARG A 41 -8.05 -6.86 2.61
N PRO A 42 -7.01 -7.64 2.97
CA PRO A 42 -7.13 -9.09 3.10
C PRO A 42 -8.17 -9.52 4.14
N ASN A 43 -8.29 -8.73 5.22
CA ASN A 43 -9.27 -8.94 6.27
C ASN A 43 -9.92 -7.59 6.65
N PRO A 44 -11.25 -7.44 6.49
CA PRO A 44 -11.96 -6.19 6.80
C PRO A 44 -11.94 -5.83 8.29
N HIS A 45 -11.60 -6.76 9.18
CA HIS A 45 -11.47 -6.50 10.62
C HIS A 45 -10.05 -6.09 11.04
N GLU A 46 -9.09 -6.15 10.11
CA GLU A 46 -7.71 -5.75 10.36
C GLU A 46 -7.42 -4.41 9.72
N ASN A 47 -6.56 -3.64 10.38
CA ASN A 47 -6.03 -2.39 9.85
C ASN A 47 -4.87 -2.67 8.89
N ARG A 48 -5.08 -3.55 7.91
CA ARG A 48 -4.02 -4.04 7.02
C ARG A 48 -4.44 -3.94 5.57
N PHE A 49 -3.62 -3.25 4.78
CA PHE A 49 -3.74 -3.13 3.33
C PHE A 49 -2.58 -3.85 2.64
N VAL A 50 -2.84 -4.34 1.45
CA VAL A 50 -1.82 -4.83 0.53
C VAL A 50 -1.89 -3.96 -0.72
N VAL A 51 -0.78 -3.34 -1.08
CA VAL A 51 -0.66 -2.49 -2.26
C VAL A 51 0.27 -3.16 -3.24
N VAL A 52 -0.24 -3.37 -4.46
CA VAL A 52 0.50 -3.89 -5.59
C VAL A 52 0.77 -2.74 -6.54
N PHE A 53 2.03 -2.59 -6.91
CA PHE A 53 2.49 -1.61 -7.88
C PHE A 53 3.61 -2.22 -8.72
N ARG A 54 3.97 -1.56 -9.80
CA ARG A 54 5.14 -1.93 -10.60
C ARG A 54 6.13 -0.78 -10.70
N ASP A 55 7.41 -1.11 -10.71
CA ASP A 55 8.50 -0.22 -11.09
C ASP A 55 9.27 -0.81 -12.29
N PHE A 56 10.46 -0.31 -12.58
CA PHE A 56 11.31 -0.84 -13.66
C PHE A 56 11.86 -2.24 -13.38
N GLU A 57 11.90 -2.69 -12.12
CA GLU A 57 12.37 -4.02 -11.73
C GLU A 57 11.24 -5.06 -11.74
N GLY A 58 9.99 -4.61 -11.89
CA GLY A 58 8.82 -5.47 -12.03
C GLY A 58 7.73 -5.16 -11.04
N GLU A 59 6.90 -6.16 -10.76
CA GLU A 59 5.80 -6.03 -9.80
C GLU A 59 6.33 -6.16 -8.36
N LYS A 60 5.83 -5.29 -7.49
CA LYS A 60 6.17 -5.23 -6.07
C LYS A 60 4.88 -5.27 -5.25
N GLU A 61 4.96 -5.87 -4.08
CA GLU A 61 3.88 -5.92 -3.11
C GLU A 61 4.34 -5.30 -1.78
N LEU A 62 3.60 -4.31 -1.30
CA LEU A 62 3.80 -3.68 -0.01
C LEU A 62 2.60 -3.91 0.89
N THR A 63 2.81 -4.63 1.99
CA THR A 63 1.84 -4.75 3.07
C THR A 63 1.98 -3.57 4.01
N VAL A 64 0.86 -2.92 4.31
CA VAL A 64 0.77 -1.76 5.19
C VAL A 64 -0.13 -2.11 6.35
N THR A 65 0.41 -2.06 7.56
CA THR A 65 -0.36 -2.25 8.79
C THR A 65 -0.45 -0.92 9.52
N TYR A 66 -1.67 -0.53 9.88
CA TYR A 66 -1.97 0.65 10.64
C TYR A 66 -2.28 0.31 12.10
N THR A 67 -1.70 1.07 13.00
CA THR A 67 -1.97 0.99 14.43
C THR A 67 -2.19 2.39 14.99
N LEU A 68 -3.14 2.50 15.91
CA LEU A 68 -3.30 3.68 16.75
C LEU A 68 -2.51 3.46 18.03
N VAL A 69 -1.47 4.26 18.24
CA VAL A 69 -0.66 4.23 19.47
C VAL A 69 -0.85 5.57 20.17
N ASP A 70 -1.47 5.57 21.34
CA ASP A 70 -1.73 6.76 22.15
C ASP A 70 -2.44 7.91 21.38
N GLY A 71 -3.40 7.54 20.52
CA GLY A 71 -4.14 8.49 19.68
C GLY A 71 -3.37 9.00 18.45
N SER A 72 -2.13 8.54 18.27
CA SER A 72 -1.32 8.85 17.09
C SER A 72 -1.39 7.70 16.08
N GLU A 73 -1.52 8.07 14.81
CA GLU A 73 -1.48 7.13 13.69
C GLU A 73 -0.04 6.63 13.47
N SER A 74 0.13 5.31 13.40
CA SER A 74 1.39 4.66 13.08
C SER A 74 1.22 3.67 11.95
N TYR A 75 2.18 3.63 11.04
CA TYR A 75 2.16 2.80 9.85
C TYR A 75 3.41 1.93 9.80
N THR A 76 3.21 0.62 9.67
CA THR A 76 4.29 -0.36 9.45
C THR A 76 4.20 -0.85 8.02
N PHE A 77 5.32 -0.80 7.30
CA PHE A 77 5.41 -1.11 5.88
C PHE A 77 6.34 -2.30 5.66
N GLN A 78 5.80 -3.42 5.18
CA GLN A 78 6.53 -4.66 4.93
C GLN A 78 6.46 -5.00 3.45
N GLN A 79 7.60 -5.01 2.77
CA GLN A 79 7.70 -5.45 1.39
C GLN A 79 7.92 -6.97 1.37
N LYS A 80 7.15 -7.70 0.56
CA LYS A 80 7.49 -9.12 0.33
C LYS A 80 8.77 -9.19 -0.49
N PRO A 81 9.73 -10.07 -0.14
CA PRO A 81 10.85 -10.33 -1.02
C PRO A 81 10.31 -10.88 -2.34
N THR A 82 10.66 -10.22 -3.45
CA THR A 82 10.41 -10.76 -4.79
C THR A 82 11.18 -12.08 -4.89
N PRO A 83 10.54 -13.21 -5.23
CA PRO A 83 11.29 -14.42 -5.53
C PRO A 83 12.25 -14.13 -6.69
N LEU A 84 13.54 -14.44 -6.48
CA LEU A 84 14.60 -14.38 -7.49
C LEU A 84 14.35 -15.37 -8.62
#